data_AF-A0A1H8UWT0-F1
#
_entry.id   AF-A0A1H8UWT0-F1
#
_cell.length_a   1.000
_cell.length_b   1.000
_cell.length_c   1.000
_cell.angle_alpha   90.00
_cell.angle_beta   90.00
_cell.angle_gamma   90.00
#
_symmetry.space_group_name_H-M   'P 1'
#
loop_
_entity.id
_entity.type
_entity.pdbx_description
1 polymer ?
#
loop_
_entity_poly.entity_id
_entity_poly.type
_entity_poly.pdbx_seq_one_letter_code
_entity_poly.pdbx_strand_id
1 'polypeptide(L)' 'MPISQEHIIAGRSYRTAANELREVSAIEQDEVVYHSLFPGAAGLMVRTHAKRVALIRFAAEAQTEVERPLHGAGRAPA' A
#
# COMPACT_ATOMS: atom_id res chain seq x y z
N MET A 1 5.64 1.89 15.18
CA MET A 1 4.51 1.26 15.90
C MET A 1 3.68 0.52 14.86
N PRO A 2 3.22 -0.72 15.13
CA PRO A 2 2.27 -1.39 14.24
C PRO A 2 0.95 -0.62 14.18
N ILE A 3 0.23 -0.72 13.06
CA ILE A 3 -1.06 -0.05 12.84
C ILE A 3 -2.18 -0.94 13.40
N SER A 4 -3.24 -0.32 13.93
CA SER A 4 -4.43 -1.07 14.34
C SER A 4 -5.18 -1.61 13.11
N GLN A 5 -5.76 -2.80 13.19
CA GLN A 5 -6.52 -3.40 12.09
C GLN A 5 -7.63 -2.48 11.57
N GLU A 6 -8.29 -1.76 12.48
CA GLU A 6 -9.38 -0.82 12.18
C GLU A 6 -8.94 0.37 11.31
N HIS A 7 -7.63 0.63 11.24
CA HIS A 7 -7.05 1.73 10.46
C HIS A 7 -6.50 1.26 9.10
N ILE A 8 -6.65 -0.03 8.77
CA ILE A 8 -6.29 -0.53 7.43
C ILE A 8 -7.46 -0.25 6.49
N ILE A 9 -7.19 0.46 5.40
CA ILE A 9 -8.20 1.00 4.48
C ILE A 9 -7.82 0.59 3.05
N ALA A 10 -8.81 0.12 2.30
CA ALA A 10 -8.64 -0.14 0.86
C ALA A 10 -8.36 1.14 0.07
N GLY A 11 -7.46 1.06 -0.90
CA GLY A 11 -6.95 2.19 -1.67
C GLY A 11 -5.78 2.94 -1.00
N ARG A 12 -5.41 2.59 0.24
CA ARG A 12 -4.26 3.17 0.93
C ARG A 12 -3.01 2.33 0.77
N SER A 13 -1.86 2.98 0.90
CA SER A 13 -0.55 2.33 0.87
C SER A 13 0.07 2.36 2.25
N TYR A 14 0.71 1.27 2.64
CA TYR A 14 1.33 1.11 3.94
C TYR A 14 2.78 0.67 3.76
N ARG A 15 3.67 1.26 4.56
CA ARG A 15 5.07 0.87 4.63
C ARG A 15 5.27 -0.13 5.75
N THR A 16 5.97 -1.21 5.46
CA THR A 16 6.34 -2.23 6.44
C THR A 16 7.70 -1.95 7.08
N ALA A 17 8.04 -2.71 8.12
CA ALA A 17 9.36 -2.68 8.76
C ALA A 17 10.53 -2.97 7.81
N ALA A 18 10.30 -3.77 6.78
CA ALA A 18 11.29 -4.07 5.73
C ALA A 18 11.41 -2.94 4.69
N ASN A 19 10.78 -1.78 4.93
CA ASN A 19 10.67 -0.66 3.99
C ASN A 19 9.96 -1.04 2.68
N GLU A 20 9.22 -2.15 2.65
CA GLU A 20 8.36 -2.54 1.53
C GLU A 20 7.09 -1.71 1.57
N LEU A 21 6.69 -1.15 0.42
CA LEU A 21 5.43 -0.44 0.27
C LEU A 21 4.36 -1.39 -0.26
N ARG A 22 3.20 -1.44 0.40
CA ARG A 22 2.08 -2.32 0.05
C ARG A 22 0.81 -1.50 -0.12
N GLU A 23 0.22 -1.54 -1.30
CA GLU A 23 -1.07 -0.92 -1.61
C GLU A 23 -2.18 -1.93 -1.30
N VAL A 24 -3.11 -1.59 -0.41
CA VAL A 24 -4.29 -2.42 -0.14
C VAL A 24 -5.30 -2.19 -1.25
N SER A 25 -5.65 -3.23 -2.00
CA SER A 25 -6.67 -3.16 -3.04
C SER A 25 -8.08 -3.45 -2.51
N ALA A 26 -8.19 -4.37 -1.54
CA ALA A 26 -9.47 -4.75 -0.95
C ALA A 26 -9.27 -5.34 0.46
N ILE A 27 -10.31 -5.29 1.27
CA ILE A 27 -10.41 -5.99 2.55
C ILE A 27 -11.65 -6.86 2.47
N GLU A 28 -11.48 -8.17 2.60
CA GLU A 28 -12.53 -9.17 2.47
C GLU A 28 -12.59 -10.00 3.75
N GLN A 29 -13.67 -9.87 4.51
CA GLN A 29 -13.82 -10.49 5.83
C GLN A 29 -12.64 -10.11 6.74
N ASP A 30 -11.71 -11.03 6.97
CA ASP A 30 -10.51 -10.83 7.80
C ASP A 30 -9.22 -10.93 6.98
N GLU A 31 -9.29 -10.78 5.66
CA GLU A 31 -8.14 -10.80 4.76
C GLU A 31 -7.95 -9.46 4.07
N VAL A 32 -6.68 -9.09 3.91
CA VAL A 32 -6.23 -7.94 3.15
C VAL A 32 -5.67 -8.44 1.83
N VAL A 33 -6.24 -7.95 0.74
CA VAL A 33 -5.69 -8.09 -0.60
C VAL A 33 -4.78 -6.88 -0.85
N TYR A 34 -3.51 -7.12 -1.13
CA TYR A 34 -2.54 -6.04 -1.36
C TYR A 34 -1.62 -6.32 -2.53
N HIS A 35 -1.00 -5.26 -3.04
CA HIS A 35 0.07 -5.31 -4.02
C HIS A 35 1.34 -4.70 -3.45
N SER A 36 2.47 -5.36 -3.63
CA SER A 36 3.77 -4.76 -3.35
C SER A 36 4.10 -3.73 -4.43
N LEU A 37 4.59 -2.57 -4.01
CA LEU A 37 5.02 -1.48 -4.88
C LEU A 37 6.53 -1.34 -4.82
N PHE A 38 7.17 -1.40 -5.98
CA PHE A 38 8.62 -1.26 -6.13
C PHE A 38 8.96 -0.09 -7.03
N PRO A 39 10.03 0.68 -6.73
CA PRO A 39 10.55 1.65 -7.68
C PRO A 39 11.14 0.91 -8.88
N GLY A 40 10.49 1.04 -10.03
CA GLY A 40 10.97 0.57 -11.32
C GLY A 40 11.91 1.57 -11.98
N ALA A 41 12.37 1.21 -13.18
CA ALA A 41 13.16 2.11 -14.01
C ALA A 41 12.37 3.39 -14.33
N ALA A 42 13.08 4.51 -14.45
CA ALA A 42 12.53 5.84 -14.76
C ALA A 42 11.49 6.39 -13.76
N GLY A 43 11.54 5.96 -12.49
CA GLY A 43 10.68 6.52 -11.44
C GLY A 43 9.23 6.01 -11.45
N LEU A 44 8.95 5.00 -12.29
CA LEU A 44 7.63 4.34 -12.32
C LEU A 44 7.48 3.42 -11.12
N MET A 45 6.31 3.47 -10.46
CA MET A 45 5.97 2.52 -9.39
C MET A 45 5.37 1.26 -10.01
N VAL A 46 6.09 0.13 -9.89
CA VAL A 46 5.64 -1.16 -10.40
C VAL A 46 4.80 -1.87 -9.34
N ARG A 47 3.62 -2.33 -9.73
CA ARG A 47 2.69 -3.09 -8.90
C ARG A 47 2.86 -4.58 -9.17
N THR A 48 3.12 -5.38 -8.13
CA THR A 48 3.14 -6.85 -8.28
C THR A 48 1.74 -7.43 -8.43
N HIS A 49 1.66 -8.73 -8.72
CA HIS A 49 0.42 -9.49 -8.53
C HIS A 49 -0.13 -9.32 -7.11
N ALA A 50 -1.46 -9.40 -7.01
CA ALA A 50 -2.17 -9.32 -5.75
C ALA A 50 -1.78 -10.49 -4.84
N LYS A 51 -1.59 -10.19 -3.56
CA LYS A 51 -1.34 -11.15 -2.49
C LYS A 51 -2.44 -11.01 -1.45
N ARG A 52 -2.75 -12.11 -0.77
CA ARG A 52 -3.73 -12.15 0.33
C ARG A 52 -3.01 -12.49 1.62
N VAL A 53 -3.39 -11.83 2.70
CA VAL A 53 -2.88 -12.12 4.04
C VAL A 53 -3.94 -11.75 5.07
N ALA A 54 -3.95 -12.41 6.22
CA ALA A 54 -4.84 -12.05 7.31
C ALA A 54 -4.65 -10.57 7.74
N LEU A 55 -5.76 -9.86 7.97
CA LEU A 55 -5.81 -8.45 8.36
C LEU A 55 -4.97 -8.19 9.61
N ILE A 56 -5.05 -9.07 10.61
CA ILE A 56 -4.21 -9.00 11.82
C ILE A 56 -2.71 -9.03 11.51
N ARG A 57 -2.29 -9.86 10.57
CA ARG A 57 -0.88 -9.96 10.18
C ARG A 57 -0.46 -8.72 9.39
N PHE A 58 -1.31 -8.27 8.47
CA PHE A 58 -1.04 -7.04 7.72
C PHE A 58 -0.85 -5.85 8.65
N ALA A 59 -1.76 -5.66 9.61
CA ALA A 59 -1.73 -4.58 10.58
C ALA A 59 -0.48 -4.64 11.49
N ALA A 60 -0.06 -5.84 11.90
CA ALA A 60 1.16 -6.04 12.66
C ALA A 60 2.44 -5.70 11.87
N GLU A 61 2.44 -5.91 10.55
CA GLU A 61 3.57 -5.61 9.67
C GLU A 61 3.60 -4.15 9.20
N ALA A 62 2.42 -3.53 9.05
CA ALA A 62 2.26 -2.14 8.63
C ALA A 62 2.68 -1.19 9.74
N GLN A 63 3.62 -0.28 9.44
CA GLN A 63 4.15 0.68 10.41
C GLN A 63 3.65 2.10 10.20
N THR A 64 3.40 2.48 8.96
CA THR A 64 3.01 3.85 8.60
C THR A 64 2.15 3.80 7.34
N GLU A 65 1.00 4.46 7.40
CA GLU A 65 0.26 4.80 6.20
C GLU A 65 1.06 5.83 5.42
N VAL A 66 1.28 5.55 4.14
CA VAL A 66 1.92 6.47 3.21
C VAL A 66 0.81 6.99 2.31
N GLU A 67 0.52 8.28 2.44
CA GLU A 67 -0.25 8.95 1.40
C GLU A 67 0.55 8.87 0.11
N ARG A 68 -0.01 8.17 -0.87
CA ARG A 68 0.55 8.22 -2.21
C ARG A 68 0.43 9.68 -2.63
N PRO A 69 1.51 10.37 -3.03
CA PRO A 69 1.34 11.61 -3.74
C PRO A 69 0.51 11.25 -4.97
N LEU A 70 -0.75 11.70 -4.98
CA LEU A 70 -1.55 11.76 -6.19
C LEU A 70 -0.59 12.35 -7.22
N HIS A 71 -0.36 11.64 -8.33
CA HIS A 71 0.37 12.21 -9.45
C HIS A 71 -0.37 13.47 -9.89
N GLY A 72 0.01 14.62 -9.33
CA GLY A 72 -0.18 15.93 -9.94
C GLY A 72 0.81 16.05 -11.09
N ALA A 73 0.65 15.24 -12.12
CA ALA A 73 1.32 15.42 -13.41
C ALA A 73 0.25 15.50 -14.51
N GLY A 74 -0.79 16.28 -14.22
CA GLY A 74 -1.69 16.89 -15.19
C GLY A 74 -1.63 18.42 -15.10
N ARG A 75 -0.44 18.99 -14.89
CA ARG A 75 -0.21 20.40 -15.26
C ARG A 75 0.02 20.38 -16.77
N ALA A 76 -1.04 20.59 -17.54
CA ALA A 76 -0.87 21.05 -18.92
C ALA A 76 -0.35 22.49 -18.87
N PRO A 77 0.83 22.80 -19.44
CA PRO A 77 1.13 24.16 -19.82
C PRO A 77 0.56 24.45 -21.23
N ALA A 78 0.01 25.67 -21.35
CA ALA A 78 -0.54 26.36 -22.52
C ALA A 78 -2.00 26.02 -22.88
#